data_AF-A0A558QX19-F1
#
_entry.id   AF-A0A558QX19-F1
#
_cell.length_a   1.000
_cell.length_b   1.000
_cell.length_c   1.000
_cell.angle_alpha   90.00
_cell.angle_beta   90.00
_cell.angle_gamma   90.00
#
_symmetry.space_group_name_H-M   'P 1'
#
loop_
_entity.id
_entity.type
_entity.pdbx_description
1 polymer ?
#
loop_
_entity_poly.entity_id
_entity_poly.type
_entity_poly.pdbx_seq_one_letter_code
_entity_poly.pdbx_strand_id
1 'polypeptide(L)'
;MTILFIEADEPLLMFSSVEMAEQYLEAVDVRSGVYKRAFGQAGELFSIEAESEIVVIRATEQPADPDGLCELLRRSLHGVGEAFLPDADLPTLVAAVEARWTKRQRFATAISRWGCIVAVFMLVGLGVFI
;
A
#
# COMPACT_ATOMS: atom_id res chain seq x y z
N MET A 1 -10.84 12.21 2.72
CA MET A 1 -10.11 10.98 3.08
C MET A 1 -8.74 11.13 2.47
N THR A 2 -7.70 11.19 3.29
CA THR A 2 -6.32 11.39 2.82
C THR A 2 -5.70 10.01 2.68
N ILE A 3 -5.38 9.59 1.46
CA ILE A 3 -4.65 8.34 1.23
C ILE A 3 -3.19 8.56 1.64
N LEU A 4 -2.66 7.57 2.35
CA LEU A 4 -1.26 7.49 2.70
C LEU A 4 -0.54 6.56 1.72
N PHE A 5 0.50 7.06 1.07
CA PHE A 5 1.38 6.31 0.17
C PHE A 5 2.67 5.97 0.90
N ILE A 6 3.03 4.69 0.97
CA ILE A 6 4.24 4.25 1.68
C ILE A 6 5.18 3.57 0.69
N GLU A 7 6.36 4.14 0.54
CA GLU A 7 7.46 3.57 -0.21
C GLU A 7 8.00 2.35 0.54
N ALA A 8 7.82 1.17 -0.06
CA ALA A 8 8.39 -0.10 0.36
C ALA A 8 9.31 -0.66 -0.73
N ASP A 9 10.09 -1.69 -0.41
CA ASP A 9 11.04 -2.29 -1.35
C ASP A 9 10.40 -2.91 -2.60
N GLU A 10 9.13 -3.31 -2.54
CA GLU A 10 8.14 -3.42 -3.62
C GLU A 10 7.00 -4.37 -3.18
N PRO A 11 5.71 -4.08 -3.46
CA PRO A 11 5.16 -2.92 -4.17
C PRO A 11 4.86 -1.70 -3.27
N LEU A 12 4.56 -0.54 -3.89
CA LEU A 12 3.98 0.64 -3.21
C LEU A 12 2.77 0.22 -2.37
N LEU A 13 2.76 0.61 -1.08
CA LEU A 13 1.64 0.38 -0.18
C LEU A 13 0.76 1.62 -0.11
N MET A 14 -0.56 1.40 -0.02
CA MET A 14 -1.56 2.46 0.04
C MET A 14 -2.58 2.15 1.12
N PHE A 15 -2.85 3.14 1.97
CA PHE A 15 -3.79 3.03 3.07
C PHE A 15 -4.79 4.18 3.04
N SER A 16 -6.03 3.91 3.43
CA SER A 16 -7.09 4.93 3.48
C SER A 16 -6.96 5.90 4.66
N SER A 17 -6.09 5.59 5.62
CA SER A 17 -5.76 6.46 6.75
C SER A 17 -4.42 6.04 7.39
N VAL A 18 -3.90 6.91 8.24
CA VAL A 18 -2.69 6.65 9.04
C VAL A 18 -2.93 5.50 10.00
N GLU A 19 -4.07 5.46 10.69
CA GLU A 19 -4.38 4.45 11.70
C GLU A 19 -4.43 3.05 11.09
N MET A 20 -4.94 2.93 9.85
CA MET A 20 -4.96 1.66 9.15
C MET A 20 -3.55 1.19 8.78
N ALA A 21 -2.66 2.13 8.42
CA ALA A 21 -1.26 1.79 8.15
C ALA A 21 -0.55 1.33 9.43
N GLU A 22 -0.70 2.06 10.53
CA GLU A 22 -0.11 1.69 11.84
C GLU A 22 -0.54 0.30 12.32
N GLN A 23 -1.77 -0.11 12.04
CA GLN A 23 -2.29 -1.44 12.37
C GLN A 23 -1.80 -2.56 11.44
N TYR A 24 -1.46 -2.22 10.19
CA TYR A 24 -1.10 -3.19 9.17
C TYR A 24 0.42 -3.43 9.11
N LEU A 25 1.22 -2.39 9.33
CA LEU A 25 2.67 -2.46 9.21
C LEU A 25 3.29 -3.13 10.44
N GLU A 26 4.38 -3.86 10.22
CA GLU A 26 5.10 -4.54 11.29
C GLU A 26 6.28 -3.70 11.79
N ALA A 27 6.43 -3.58 13.11
CA ALA A 27 7.53 -2.82 13.72
C ALA A 27 8.92 -3.37 13.36
N VAL A 28 9.02 -4.67 13.07
CA VAL A 28 10.27 -5.32 12.62
C VAL A 28 10.70 -4.84 11.23
N ASP A 29 9.74 -4.65 10.32
CA ASP A 29 10.00 -4.16 8.96
C ASP A 29 10.42 -2.69 8.97
N VAL A 30 9.79 -1.88 9.83
CA VAL A 30 10.20 -0.48 10.06
C VAL A 30 11.65 -0.44 10.55
N ARG A 31 11.99 -1.24 11.57
CA ARG A 31 13.37 -1.32 12.10
C ARG A 31 14.39 -1.83 11.07
N SER A 32 13.94 -2.70 10.17
CA SER A 32 14.78 -3.27 9.11
C SER A 32 14.90 -2.34 7.89
N GLY A 33 14.21 -1.20 7.89
CA GLY A 33 14.29 -0.19 6.83
C GLY A 33 13.49 -0.53 5.57
N VAL A 34 12.52 -1.45 5.66
CA VAL A 34 11.66 -1.83 4.53
C VAL A 34 10.82 -0.65 4.06
N TYR A 35 10.32 0.17 4.99
CA TYR A 35 9.50 1.35 4.71
C TYR A 35 10.37 2.61 4.76
N LYS A 36 10.59 3.24 3.60
CA LYS A 36 11.59 4.33 3.46
C LYS A 36 10.99 5.71 3.68
N ARG A 37 9.82 5.96 3.08
CA ARG A 37 9.13 7.26 3.09
C ARG A 37 7.62 7.06 3.07
N ALA A 38 6.89 7.93 3.73
CA ALA A 38 5.43 8.02 3.63
C ALA A 38 4.99 9.42 3.18
N PHE A 39 3.99 9.46 2.31
CA PHE A 39 3.48 10.67 1.68
C PHE A 39 1.96 10.76 1.80
N GLY A 40 1.45 11.97 2.01
CA GLY A 40 0.06 12.35 1.74
C GLY A 40 -0.18 12.61 0.25
N GLN A 41 -1.41 12.95 -0.13
CA GLN A 41 -1.80 13.15 -1.53
C GLN A 41 -1.18 14.38 -2.20
N ALA A 42 -0.76 15.38 -1.42
CA ALA A 42 -0.10 16.58 -1.92
C ALA A 42 1.43 16.55 -1.72
N GLY A 43 1.98 15.40 -1.31
CA GLY A 43 3.40 15.25 -1.00
C GLY A 43 3.75 15.58 0.46
N GLU A 44 2.77 15.71 1.36
CA GLU A 44 3.03 15.89 2.79
C GLU A 44 3.86 14.72 3.33
N LEU A 45 4.96 14.99 4.02
CA LEU A 45 5.86 13.95 4.51
C LEU A 45 5.46 13.44 5.89
N PHE A 46 5.48 12.11 6.04
CA PHE A 46 5.26 11.42 7.30
C PHE A 46 6.48 10.59 7.70
N SER A 47 6.84 10.63 8.99
CA SER A 47 7.81 9.68 9.56
C SER A 47 7.11 8.37 9.89
N ILE A 48 7.83 7.25 9.73
CA ILE A 48 7.36 5.92 10.11
C ILE A 48 8.37 5.41 11.14
N GLU A 49 7.91 5.22 12.37
CA GLU A 49 8.76 4.86 13.50
C GLU A 49 8.23 3.60 14.17
N ALA A 50 9.15 2.81 14.73
CA ALA A 50 8.80 1.64 15.53
C ALA A 50 8.95 1.98 17.01
N GLU A 51 7.84 2.01 17.74
CA GLU A 51 7.83 2.19 19.19
C GLU A 51 7.50 0.85 19.86
N SER A 52 8.53 0.15 20.34
CA SER A 52 8.40 -1.21 20.87
C SER A 52 7.78 -2.17 19.83
N GLU A 53 6.54 -2.62 20.03
CA GLU A 53 5.85 -3.58 19.15
C GLU A 53 4.86 -2.91 18.19
N ILE A 54 4.72 -1.58 18.24
CA ILE A 54 3.78 -0.84 17.39
C ILE A 54 4.52 0.03 16.37
N VAL A 55 3.84 0.29 15.26
CA VAL A 55 4.25 1.31 14.28
C VAL A 55 3.51 2.59 14.61
N VAL A 56 4.24 3.70 14.60
CA VAL A 56 3.69 5.04 14.78
C VAL A 56 4.07 5.89 13.58
N ILE A 57 3.08 6.55 12.98
CA ILE A 57 3.26 7.40 11.80
C ILE A 57 2.87 8.83 12.16
N ARG A 58 3.80 9.77 11.96
CA ARG A 58 3.62 11.16 12.36
C ARG A 58 3.83 12.09 11.18
N ALA A 59 3.02 13.14 11.10
CA ALA A 59 3.30 14.23 10.19
C ALA A 59 4.65 14.87 10.57
N THR A 60 5.48 15.16 9.58
CA THR A 60 6.75 15.85 9.80
C THR A 60 6.57 17.36 9.65
N GLU A 61 7.49 18.13 10.24
CA GLU A 61 7.58 19.58 10.01
C GLU A 61 8.32 19.93 8.71
N GLN A 62 8.73 18.91 7.94
CA GLN A 62 9.43 19.12 6.67
C GLN A 62 8.46 19.68 5.62
N PRO A 63 8.97 20.50 4.67
CA PRO A 63 8.15 20.94 3.55
C PRO A 63 7.64 19.73 2.76
N ALA A 64 6.45 19.85 2.20
CA ALA A 64 5.91 18.84 1.30
C ALA A 64 6.86 18.61 0.11
N ASP A 65 6.96 17.34 -0.31
CA ASP A 65 7.78 16.88 -1.43
C ASP A 65 6.89 16.27 -2.54
N PRO A 66 6.20 17.13 -3.31
CA PRO A 66 5.33 16.67 -4.40
C PRO A 66 6.12 16.00 -5.53
N ASP A 67 7.38 16.39 -5.73
CA ASP A 67 8.25 15.83 -6.77
C ASP A 67 8.68 14.40 -6.41
N GLY A 68 9.08 14.16 -5.15
CA GLY A 68 9.38 12.83 -4.65
C GLY A 68 8.17 11.89 -4.70
N LEU A 69 6.97 12.40 -4.41
CA LEU A 69 5.74 11.64 -4.59
C LEU A 69 5.48 11.32 -6.08
N CYS A 70 5.65 12.28 -6.98
CA CYS A 70 5.52 12.04 -8.42
C CYS A 70 6.46 10.92 -8.89
N GLU A 71 7.73 10.95 -8.48
CA GLU A 71 8.72 9.92 -8.80
C GLU A 71 8.27 8.53 -8.32
N LEU A 72 7.83 8.45 -7.06
CA LEU A 72 7.33 7.21 -6.47
C LEU A 72 6.13 6.64 -7.22
N LEU A 73 5.13 7.47 -7.54
CA LEU A 73 3.92 7.06 -8.25
C LEU A 73 4.24 6.61 -9.67
N ARG A 74 5.11 7.32 -10.39
CA ARG A 74 5.58 6.92 -11.73
C ARG A 74 6.29 5.57 -11.69
N ARG A 75 7.19 5.36 -10.73
CA ARG A 75 7.89 4.07 -10.56
C ARG A 75 6.92 2.93 -10.28
N SER A 76 5.93 3.17 -9.41
CA SER A 76 4.88 2.20 -9.10
C SER A 76 4.05 1.82 -10.33
N LEU A 77 3.61 2.81 -11.11
CA LEU A 77 2.85 2.59 -12.36
C LEU A 77 3.69 1.90 -13.43
N HIS A 78 4.97 2.23 -13.54
CA HIS A 78 5.89 1.60 -14.47
C HIS A 78 6.14 0.13 -14.12
N GLY A 79 6.37 -0.19 -12.84
CA GLY A 79 6.62 -1.57 -12.38
C GLY A 79 5.47 -2.55 -12.67
N VAL A 80 4.27 -2.04 -12.95
CA VAL A 80 3.08 -2.84 -13.23
C VAL A 80 2.65 -2.83 -14.71
N GLY A 81 3.47 -2.24 -15.59
CA GLY A 81 3.25 -2.26 -17.04
C GLY A 81 2.11 -1.36 -17.54
N GLU A 82 1.68 -0.37 -16.74
CA GLU A 82 0.75 0.66 -17.21
C GLU A 82 1.47 1.60 -18.19
N ALA A 83 0.69 2.26 -19.07
CA ALA A 83 1.23 3.25 -20.00
C ALA A 83 1.95 4.33 -19.19
N PHE A 84 3.27 4.41 -19.37
CA PHE A 84 4.11 5.41 -18.72
C PHE A 84 3.60 6.80 -19.09
N LEU A 85 3.20 7.59 -18.08
CA LEU A 85 2.80 8.98 -18.23
C LEU A 85 3.95 9.87 -17.71
N PRO A 86 5.01 10.09 -18.52
CA PRO A 86 6.21 10.81 -18.06
C PRO A 86 5.87 12.22 -17.57
N ASP A 87 4.97 12.90 -18.28
CA ASP A 87 4.66 14.32 -18.08
C ASP A 87 3.33 14.54 -17.34
N ALA A 88 2.75 13.48 -16.75
CA ALA A 88 1.56 13.65 -15.92
C ALA A 88 1.90 14.46 -14.66
N ASP A 89 0.98 15.37 -14.31
CA ASP A 89 1.03 16.12 -13.06
C ASP A 89 0.67 15.22 -11.86
N LEU A 90 0.95 15.70 -10.65
CA LEU A 90 0.71 14.96 -9.42
C LEU A 90 -0.76 14.51 -9.27
N PRO A 91 -1.78 15.37 -9.47
CA PRO A 91 -3.18 14.94 -9.40
C PRO A 91 -3.52 13.81 -10.37
N THR A 92 -2.98 13.84 -11.60
CA THR A 92 -3.20 12.77 -12.59
C THR A 92 -2.55 11.46 -12.15
N LEU A 93 -1.33 11.52 -11.60
CA LEU A 93 -0.63 10.34 -11.08
C LEU A 93 -1.35 9.71 -9.88
N VAL A 94 -1.79 10.53 -8.94
CA VAL A 94 -2.58 10.10 -7.78
C VAL A 94 -3.85 9.40 -8.24
N ALA A 95 -4.63 10.04 -9.14
CA ALA A 95 -5.86 9.47 -9.66
C ALA A 95 -5.64 8.12 -10.38
N ALA A 96 -4.57 8.00 -11.18
CA ALA A 96 -4.24 6.76 -11.88
C ALA A 96 -3.94 5.61 -10.91
N VAL A 97 -3.13 5.87 -9.89
CA VAL A 97 -2.78 4.87 -8.87
C VAL A 97 -3.99 4.49 -8.02
N GLU A 98 -4.83 5.46 -7.61
CA GLU A 98 -6.06 5.22 -6.87
C GLU A 98 -7.08 4.37 -7.65
N ALA A 99 -7.26 4.66 -8.94
CA ALA A 99 -8.15 3.89 -9.82
C ALA A 99 -7.69 2.42 -9.90
N ARG A 100 -6.37 2.20 -10.01
CA ARG A 100 -5.78 0.86 -10.01
C ARG A 100 -5.96 0.16 -8.66
N TRP A 101 -5.67 0.84 -7.56
CA TRP A 101 -5.83 0.29 -6.21
C TRP A 101 -7.27 -0.16 -5.95
N THR A 102 -8.23 0.69 -6.32
CA THR A 102 -9.67 0.38 -6.26
C THR A 102 -10.03 -0.84 -7.11
N LYS A 103 -9.51 -0.92 -8.34
CA LYS A 103 -9.71 -2.09 -9.22
C LYS A 103 -9.17 -3.37 -8.56
N ARG A 104 -7.95 -3.32 -7.99
CA ARG A 104 -7.34 -4.46 -7.29
C ARG A 104 -8.14 -4.89 -6.07
N GLN A 105 -8.59 -3.95 -5.24
CA GLN A 105 -9.44 -4.26 -4.09
C GLN A 105 -10.77 -4.90 -4.51
N ARG A 106 -11.39 -4.40 -5.59
CA ARG A 106 -12.60 -5.02 -6.17
C ARG A 106 -12.35 -6.44 -6.68
N PHE A 107 -11.21 -6.71 -7.32
CA PHE A 107 -10.85 -8.08 -7.72
C PHE A 107 -10.58 -8.97 -6.51
N ALA A 108 -9.85 -8.50 -5.50
CA ALA A 108 -9.58 -9.26 -4.28
C ALA A 108 -10.89 -9.63 -3.55
N THR A 109 -11.81 -8.67 -3.43
CA THR A 109 -13.15 -8.90 -2.83
C THR A 109 -14.07 -9.74 -3.72
N ALA A 110 -13.98 -9.63 -5.05
CA ALA A 110 -14.74 -10.48 -5.97
C ALA A 110 -14.26 -11.95 -5.94
N ILE A 111 -12.95 -12.18 -5.83
CA ILE A 111 -12.38 -13.52 -5.62
C ILE A 111 -12.84 -14.09 -4.27
N SER A 112 -12.92 -13.27 -3.21
CA SER A 112 -13.47 -13.70 -1.92
C SER A 112 -14.93 -14.19 -2.03
N ARG A 113 -15.77 -13.58 -2.88
CA ARG A 113 -17.16 -14.04 -3.13
C ARG A 113 -17.28 -15.39 -3.87
N TRP A 114 -16.29 -15.80 -4.65
CA TRP A 114 -16.28 -17.10 -5.34
C TRP A 114 -15.40 -18.15 -4.61
N GLY A 115 -14.40 -17.71 -3.85
CA GLY A 115 -13.43 -18.55 -3.14
C GLY A 115 -13.98 -19.21 -1.87
N CYS A 116 -15.05 -18.69 -1.27
CA CYS A 116 -15.68 -19.33 -0.12
C CYS A 116 -16.45 -20.63 -0.46
N ILE A 117 -16.69 -20.94 -1.73
CA ILE A 117 -17.34 -22.21 -2.11
C ILE A 117 -16.32 -23.34 -2.37
N VAL A 118 -15.05 -23.04 -2.63
CA VAL A 118 -14.04 -24.08 -2.95
C VAL A 118 -13.14 -24.45 -1.76
N ALA A 119 -12.98 -23.56 -0.76
CA ALA A 119 -12.09 -23.82 0.38
C ALA A 119 -12.67 -24.77 1.47
N VAL A 120 -13.97 -25.11 1.43
CA VAL A 120 -14.60 -25.96 2.46
C VAL A 120 -14.55 -27.47 2.12
N PHE A 121 -14.20 -27.87 0.89
CA PHE A 121 -14.20 -29.29 0.48
C PHE A 121 -12.85 -30.03 0.55
N MET A 122 -11.76 -29.40 0.99
CA MET A 122 -10.43 -30.04 1.07
C MET A 122 -9.90 -30.29 2.51
N LEU A 123 -10.76 -30.31 3.54
CA LEU A 123 -10.35 -30.61 4.92
C LEU A 123 -11.14 -31.72 5.63
N VAL A 124 -11.80 -32.62 4.88
CA VAL A 124 -12.47 -33.82 5.47
C VAL A 124 -12.00 -35.15 4.82
N GLY A 125 -10.99 -35.11 3.93
CA GLY A 125 -10.67 -36.23 3.05
C GLY A 125 -9.45 -37.09 3.36
N LEU A 126 -8.76 -36.95 4.51
CA LEU A 126 -7.63 -37.83 4.82
C LEU A 126 -7.50 -38.11 6.33
N GLY A 127 -8.60 -38.55 6.92
CA GLY A 127 -8.69 -38.92 8.32
C GLY A 127 -9.27 -40.31 8.55
N VAL A 128 -9.12 -41.25 7.61
CA VAL A 128 -9.42 -42.69 7.81
C VAL A 128 -8.59 -43.51 6.82
N PHE A 129 -7.76 -44.41 7.36
CA PHE A 129 -7.25 -45.71 6.84
C PHE A 129 -5.87 -45.93 7.49
N ILE A 130 -5.84 -46.50 8.70
CA ILE A 130 -5.47 -47.90 9.03
C ILE A 130 -4.01 -48.18 8.65
#